data_AF-A0A537Q7W5-F1
#
_entry.id   AF-A0A537Q7W5-F1
#
_cell.length_a   1.000
_cell.length_b   1.000
_cell.length_c   1.000
_cell.angle_alpha   90.00
_cell.angle_beta   90.00
_cell.angle_gamma   90.00
#
_symmetry.space_group_name_H-M   'P 1'
#
loop_
_entity.id
_entity.type
_entity.pdbx_description
1 polymer ?
#
loop_
_entity_poly.entity_id
_entity_poly.type
_entity_poly.pdbx_seq_one_letter_code
_entity_poly.pdbx_strand_id
1 'polypeptide(L)'
;MLLAVAGGPGPTSHAAPALDYEFFKGRVEPIFLKKRAGHARCYVCHSQSNNAFRLEKLSPGSSFWAEDQSRRNFENVSSLVNPADPAASLLLLQPLAPERGGNPFHSGGRQFASKHDPDWKTLARWVSGAKLGAGSER
;
A
#
# COMPACT_ATOMS: atom_id res chain seq x y z
N MET A 1 46.19 34.85 4.76
CA MET A 1 45.50 34.14 3.67
C MET A 1 44.60 33.09 4.31
N LEU A 2 43.37 33.46 4.71
CA LEU A 2 42.38 32.52 5.25
C LEU A 2 41.42 32.13 4.13
N LEU A 3 41.37 30.85 3.78
CA LEU A 3 40.31 30.30 2.93
C LEU A 3 39.15 29.87 3.84
N ALA A 4 38.04 30.59 3.74
CA ALA A 4 36.76 30.15 4.28
C ALA A 4 36.16 29.13 3.31
N VAL A 5 35.93 27.89 3.76
CA VAL A 5 35.15 26.90 3.03
C VAL A 5 33.67 27.11 3.35
N ALA A 6 32.91 27.56 2.35
CA ALA A 6 31.46 27.63 2.42
C ALA A 6 30.87 26.21 2.34
N GLY A 7 30.27 25.74 3.44
CA GLY A 7 29.48 24.51 3.45
C GLY A 7 28.21 24.67 2.62
N GLY A 8 28.13 23.97 1.49
CA GLY A 8 26.89 23.88 0.71
C GLY A 8 25.81 23.11 1.47
N PRO A 9 24.52 23.34 1.15
CA PRO A 9 23.43 22.61 1.78
C PRO A 9 23.57 21.12 1.48
N GLY A 10 23.73 20.31 2.53
CA GLY A 10 23.70 18.86 2.44
C GLY A 10 22.34 18.39 1.89
N PRO A 11 22.26 17.17 1.33
CA PRO A 11 21.01 16.63 0.82
C PRO A 11 19.97 16.62 1.95
N THR A 12 18.86 17.33 1.74
CA THR A 12 17.69 17.23 2.61
C THR A 12 17.16 15.81 2.48
N SER A 13 17.47 14.95 3.44
CA SER A 13 16.82 13.66 3.59
C SER A 13 15.35 13.94 3.90
N HIS A 14 14.49 13.90 2.88
CA HIS A 14 13.05 13.87 3.11
C HIS A 14 12.77 12.56 3.84
N ALA A 15 12.55 12.65 5.16
CA ALA A 15 12.04 11.52 5.92
C ALA A 15 10.77 11.05 5.20
N ALA A 16 10.71 9.75 4.92
CA ALA A 16 9.56 9.20 4.24
C ALA A 16 8.28 9.50 5.05
N PRO A 17 7.17 9.85 4.38
CA PRO A 17 5.95 10.16 5.09
C PRO A 17 5.49 8.96 5.92
N ALA A 18 5.21 9.19 7.20
CA ALA A 18 4.62 8.18 8.05
C ALA A 18 3.26 7.76 7.47
N LEU A 19 3.06 6.46 7.27
CA LEU A 19 1.81 5.89 6.75
C LEU A 19 0.67 6.11 7.76
N ASP A 20 -0.49 6.47 7.25
CA ASP A 20 -1.65 6.83 8.07
C ASP A 20 -2.55 5.61 8.29
N TYR A 21 -2.75 5.22 9.56
CA TYR A 21 -3.57 4.06 9.90
C TYR A 21 -5.05 4.27 9.58
N GLU A 22 -5.59 5.46 9.84
CA GLU A 22 -7.00 5.74 9.58
C GLU A 22 -7.29 5.72 8.07
N PHE A 23 -6.39 6.25 7.24
CA PHE A 23 -6.48 6.10 5.78
C PHE A 23 -6.38 4.63 5.38
N PHE A 24 -5.46 3.88 5.97
CA PHE A 24 -5.33 2.46 5.70
C PHE A 24 -6.65 1.72 5.97
N LYS A 25 -7.14 1.78 7.21
CA LYS A 25 -8.35 1.05 7.63
C LYS A 25 -9.60 1.53 6.87
N GLY A 26 -9.71 2.84 6.64
CA GLY A 26 -10.88 3.44 6.00
C GLY A 26 -10.91 3.32 4.47
N ARG A 27 -9.76 3.20 3.79
CA ARG A 27 -9.67 3.29 2.32
C ARG A 27 -8.88 2.17 1.67
N VAL A 28 -7.79 1.70 2.29
CA VAL A 28 -6.92 0.66 1.72
C VAL A 28 -7.41 -0.74 2.07
N GLU A 29 -7.60 -1.03 3.35
CA GLU A 29 -7.96 -2.35 3.85
C GLU A 29 -9.24 -2.93 3.21
N PRO A 30 -10.32 -2.15 2.96
CA PRO A 30 -11.50 -2.64 2.25
C PRO A 30 -11.22 -3.17 0.84
N ILE A 31 -10.16 -2.69 0.16
CA ILE A 31 -9.77 -3.16 -1.17
C ILE A 31 -9.43 -4.65 -1.14
N PHE A 32 -8.88 -5.16 -0.03
CA PHE A 32 -8.46 -6.55 0.08
C PHE A 32 -9.64 -7.53 0.19
N LEU A 33 -10.83 -7.04 0.58
CA LEU A 33 -12.08 -7.81 0.67
C LEU A 33 -13.01 -7.58 -0.53
N LYS A 34 -12.71 -6.60 -1.39
CA LYS A 34 -13.54 -6.27 -2.54
C LYS A 34 -13.48 -7.37 -3.60
N LYS A 35 -14.65 -7.89 -3.99
CA LYS A 35 -14.78 -8.79 -5.14
C LYS A 35 -14.69 -7.98 -6.43
N ARG A 36 -13.87 -8.45 -7.37
CA ARG A 36 -13.74 -7.89 -8.72
C ARG A 36 -14.16 -8.94 -9.73
N ALA A 37 -14.82 -8.54 -10.81
CA ALA A 37 -15.18 -9.47 -11.88
C ALA A 37 -13.90 -10.13 -12.44
N GLY A 38 -13.90 -11.45 -12.58
CA GLY A 38 -12.74 -12.19 -13.11
C GLY A 38 -11.56 -12.39 -12.15
N HIS A 39 -11.65 -11.93 -10.89
CA HIS A 39 -10.54 -12.05 -9.93
C HIS A 39 -10.98 -12.61 -8.58
N ALA A 40 -10.14 -13.47 -7.99
CA ALA A 40 -10.23 -13.79 -6.59
C ALA A 40 -9.93 -12.54 -5.75
N ARG A 41 -10.60 -12.39 -4.59
CA ARG A 41 -10.27 -11.33 -3.63
C ARG A 41 -8.87 -11.56 -3.08
N CYS A 42 -8.12 -10.49 -2.81
CA CYS A 42 -6.79 -10.59 -2.18
C CYS A 42 -6.85 -11.46 -0.91
N TYR A 43 -7.87 -11.26 -0.08
CA TYR A 43 -8.08 -12.00 1.16
C TYR A 43 -8.06 -13.53 1.00
N VAL A 44 -8.63 -14.09 -0.07
CA VAL A 44 -8.78 -15.56 -0.24
C VAL A 44 -7.43 -16.26 -0.17
N CYS A 45 -6.41 -15.68 -0.81
CA CYS A 45 -5.05 -16.21 -0.80
C CYS A 45 -4.23 -15.66 0.38
N HIS A 46 -4.33 -14.35 0.65
CA HIS A 46 -3.46 -13.68 1.62
C HIS A 46 -3.81 -13.95 3.10
N SER A 47 -5.01 -14.46 3.40
CA SER A 47 -5.36 -14.95 4.75
C SER A 47 -4.75 -16.29 5.13
N GLN A 48 -4.16 -16.99 4.14
CA GLN A 48 -3.54 -18.30 4.29
C GLN A 48 -2.06 -18.26 3.85
N SER A 49 -1.55 -17.08 3.52
CA SER A 49 -0.21 -16.89 2.99
C SER A 49 0.85 -16.97 4.09
N ASN A 50 2.04 -17.43 3.70
CA ASN A 50 3.26 -17.37 4.51
C ASN A 50 4.33 -16.41 3.92
N ASN A 51 3.90 -15.49 3.05
CA ASN A 51 4.75 -14.43 2.50
C ASN A 51 4.54 -13.09 3.23
N ALA A 52 5.29 -12.06 2.82
CA ALA A 52 5.23 -10.72 3.42
C ALA A 52 3.82 -10.09 3.39
N PHE A 53 2.98 -10.42 2.40
CA PHE A 53 1.59 -9.98 2.37
C PHE A 53 0.69 -11.02 3.04
N ARG A 54 0.68 -11.04 4.37
CA ARG A 54 -0.21 -11.86 5.18
C ARG A 54 -1.30 -11.01 5.81
N LEU A 55 -2.54 -11.35 5.52
CA LEU A 55 -3.73 -10.76 6.14
C LEU A 55 -4.19 -11.64 7.31
N GLU A 56 -4.67 -11.01 8.37
CA GLU A 56 -5.35 -11.69 9.46
C GLU A 56 -6.60 -12.40 8.95
N LYS A 57 -6.96 -13.53 9.57
CA LYS A 57 -8.22 -14.21 9.27
C LYS A 57 -9.38 -13.43 9.88
N LEU A 58 -10.45 -13.23 9.12
CA LEU A 58 -11.68 -12.67 9.66
C LEU A 58 -12.25 -13.58 10.75
N SER A 59 -12.73 -12.98 11.83
CA SER A 59 -13.49 -13.70 12.85
C SER A 59 -14.74 -14.34 12.23
N PRO A 60 -15.19 -15.51 12.71
CA PRO A 60 -16.37 -16.19 12.18
C PRO A 60 -17.58 -15.26 12.10
N GLY A 61 -18.24 -15.23 10.95
CA GLY A 61 -19.42 -14.38 10.71
C GLY A 61 -19.15 -12.90 10.47
N SER A 62 -17.89 -12.42 10.62
CA SER A 62 -17.56 -11.02 10.38
C SER A 62 -17.41 -10.71 8.90
N SER A 63 -17.89 -9.54 8.48
CA SER A 63 -17.68 -8.99 7.14
C SER A 63 -16.41 -8.12 7.03
N PHE A 64 -15.79 -7.78 8.17
CA PHE A 64 -14.58 -6.95 8.25
C PHE A 64 -13.69 -7.33 9.44
N TRP A 65 -12.44 -6.86 9.45
CA TRP A 65 -11.51 -7.13 10.55
C TRP A 65 -11.87 -6.36 11.82
N ALA A 66 -11.61 -6.97 12.98
CA ALA A 66 -11.62 -6.27 14.26
C ALA A 66 -10.45 -5.27 14.34
N GLU A 67 -10.49 -4.35 15.30
CA GLU A 67 -9.46 -3.30 15.45
C GLU A 67 -8.05 -3.87 15.59
N ASP A 68 -7.88 -4.89 16.43
CA ASP A 68 -6.58 -5.53 16.66
C ASP A 68 -6.07 -6.26 15.41
N GLN A 69 -6.97 -6.90 14.65
CA GLN A 69 -6.64 -7.52 13.37
C GLN A 69 -6.23 -6.47 12.32
N SER A 70 -6.93 -5.33 12.30
CA SER A 70 -6.65 -4.23 11.37
C SER A 70 -5.29 -3.58 11.66
N ARG A 71 -4.88 -3.47 12.94
CA ARG A 71 -3.53 -3.02 13.34
C ARG A 71 -2.43 -3.95 12.83
N ARG A 72 -2.62 -5.26 12.99
CA ARG A 72 -1.66 -6.26 12.47
C ARG A 72 -1.61 -6.26 10.95
N ASN A 73 -2.76 -6.10 10.28
CA ASN A 73 -2.80 -5.91 8.83
C ASN A 73 -2.03 -4.64 8.40
N PHE A 74 -2.21 -3.53 9.12
CA PHE A 74 -1.49 -2.29 8.84
C PHE A 74 0.03 -2.47 8.93
N GLU A 75 0.52 -3.13 9.98
CA GLU A 75 1.95 -3.43 10.14
C GLU A 75 2.48 -4.29 8.99
N ASN A 76 1.79 -5.40 8.68
CA ASN A 76 2.18 -6.30 7.60
C ASN A 76 2.17 -5.60 6.23
N VAL A 77 1.12 -4.84 5.92
CA VAL A 77 1.00 -4.15 4.62
C VAL A 77 1.97 -2.98 4.52
N SER A 78 2.27 -2.29 5.61
CA SER A 78 3.28 -1.23 5.65
C SER A 78 4.67 -1.75 5.28
N SER A 79 5.00 -3.00 5.61
CA SER A 79 6.28 -3.62 5.21
C SER A 79 6.45 -3.78 3.69
N LEU A 80 5.37 -3.69 2.92
CA LEU A 80 5.36 -3.78 1.46
C LEU A 80 5.58 -2.42 0.77
N VAL A 81 5.67 -1.35 1.57
CA VAL A 81 5.90 0.01 1.10
C VAL A 81 7.41 0.28 1.06
N ASN A 82 7.87 0.79 -0.08
CA ASN A 82 9.21 1.35 -0.18
C ASN A 82 9.15 2.86 0.16
N PRO A 83 9.61 3.28 1.34
CA PRO A 83 9.58 4.68 1.76
C PRO A 83 10.47 5.60 0.91
N ALA A 84 11.55 5.07 0.31
CA ALA A 84 12.48 5.84 -0.51
C ALA A 84 11.98 6.01 -1.96
N ASP A 85 11.18 5.07 -2.45
CA ASP A 85 10.53 5.14 -3.75
C ASP A 85 9.12 4.50 -3.69
N PRO A 86 8.08 5.31 -3.36
CA PRO A 86 6.70 4.87 -3.29
C PRO A 86 6.24 4.11 -4.54
N ALA A 87 6.67 4.52 -5.74
CA ALA A 87 6.26 3.92 -6.99
C ALA A 87 6.81 2.50 -7.18
N ALA A 88 7.94 2.18 -6.54
CA ALA A 88 8.56 0.85 -6.52
C ALA A 88 8.01 -0.08 -5.41
N SER A 89 7.02 0.36 -4.63
CA SER A 89 6.43 -0.47 -3.56
C SER A 89 5.78 -1.74 -4.11
N LEU A 90 6.08 -2.90 -3.49
CA LEU A 90 5.51 -4.19 -3.88
C LEU A 90 3.98 -4.19 -3.82
N LEU A 91 3.40 -3.45 -2.88
CA LEU A 91 1.95 -3.25 -2.77
C LEU A 91 1.32 -2.69 -4.06
N LEU A 92 2.08 -1.90 -4.83
CA LEU A 92 1.61 -1.30 -6.09
C LEU A 92 1.97 -2.14 -7.32
N LEU A 93 3.15 -2.77 -7.32
CA LEU A 93 3.69 -3.47 -8.49
C LEU A 93 3.17 -4.90 -8.62
N GLN A 94 3.07 -5.64 -7.52
CA GLN A 94 2.67 -7.06 -7.56
C GLN A 94 1.26 -7.29 -8.14
N PRO A 95 0.22 -6.50 -7.78
CA PRO A 95 -1.12 -6.71 -8.29
C PRO A 95 -1.40 -6.04 -9.65
N LEU A 96 -0.47 -5.21 -10.17
CA LEU A 96 -0.64 -4.48 -11.41
C LEU A 96 -0.32 -5.36 -12.64
N ALA A 97 -1.01 -5.12 -13.75
CA ALA A 97 -0.71 -5.78 -15.01
C ALA A 97 0.76 -5.51 -15.47
N PRO A 98 1.50 -6.53 -15.92
CA PRO A 98 2.87 -6.39 -16.42
C PRO A 98 3.00 -5.37 -17.56
N GLU A 99 2.01 -5.29 -18.44
CA GLU A 99 1.97 -4.33 -19.55
C GLU A 99 1.84 -2.87 -19.07
N ARG A 100 1.71 -2.65 -17.76
CA ARG A 100 1.67 -1.35 -17.09
C ARG A 100 2.79 -1.19 -16.04
N GLY A 101 3.80 -2.05 -16.11
CA GLY A 101 4.96 -2.04 -15.22
C GLY A 101 4.78 -2.84 -13.92
N GLY A 102 3.79 -3.74 -13.86
CA GLY A 102 3.63 -4.67 -12.74
C GLY A 102 4.48 -5.94 -12.87
N ASN A 103 4.42 -6.81 -11.86
CA ASN A 103 5.20 -8.05 -11.85
C ASN A 103 4.54 -9.16 -12.67
N PRO A 104 5.32 -10.02 -13.36
CA PRO A 104 4.80 -11.01 -14.32
C PRO A 104 3.95 -12.12 -13.69
N PHE A 105 4.16 -12.45 -12.41
CA PHE A 105 3.51 -13.57 -11.74
C PHE A 105 2.77 -13.13 -10.49
N HIS A 106 1.47 -13.41 -10.43
CA HIS A 106 0.65 -13.27 -9.22
C HIS A 106 -0.48 -14.31 -9.26
N SER A 107 -0.48 -15.28 -8.34
CA SER A 107 -1.39 -16.42 -8.36
C SER A 107 -2.87 -16.03 -8.25
N GLY A 108 -3.17 -14.92 -7.56
CA GLY A 108 -4.50 -14.32 -7.51
C GLY A 108 -4.91 -13.58 -8.78
N GLY A 109 -4.06 -13.57 -9.81
CA GLY A 109 -4.24 -12.83 -11.06
C GLY A 109 -3.82 -11.36 -10.96
N ARG A 110 -3.80 -10.68 -12.12
CA ARG A 110 -3.50 -9.25 -12.24
C ARG A 110 -4.71 -8.45 -11.76
N GLN A 111 -4.73 -8.05 -10.50
CA GLN A 111 -5.88 -7.41 -9.85
C GLN A 111 -6.21 -6.01 -10.42
N PHE A 112 -5.21 -5.33 -11.00
CA PHE A 112 -5.37 -4.02 -11.61
C PHE A 112 -4.88 -4.04 -13.06
N ALA A 113 -5.77 -3.76 -14.00
CA ALA A 113 -5.41 -3.65 -15.41
C ALA A 113 -4.57 -2.39 -15.72
N SER A 114 -4.67 -1.34 -14.90
CA SER A 114 -3.88 -0.12 -15.07
C SER A 114 -3.79 0.74 -13.82
N LYS A 115 -2.84 1.69 -13.81
CA LYS A 115 -2.70 2.75 -12.80
C LYS A 115 -3.88 3.75 -12.77
N HIS A 116 -4.80 3.67 -13.72
CA HIS A 116 -6.02 4.48 -13.74
C HIS A 116 -7.14 3.91 -12.86
N ASP A 117 -7.02 2.65 -12.42
CA ASP A 117 -7.98 1.99 -11.53
C ASP A 117 -8.12 2.79 -10.21
N PRO A 118 -9.35 3.08 -9.76
CA PRO A 118 -9.57 3.91 -8.59
C PRO A 118 -9.06 3.29 -7.28
N ASP A 119 -9.10 1.96 -7.16
CA ASP A 119 -8.57 1.28 -5.99
C ASP A 119 -7.03 1.25 -6.04
N TRP A 120 -6.42 1.04 -7.22
CA TRP A 120 -4.97 1.18 -7.38
C TRP A 120 -4.50 2.60 -7.00
N LYS A 121 -5.22 3.65 -7.43
CA LYS A 121 -4.93 5.04 -7.04
C LYS A 121 -5.05 5.24 -5.54
N THR A 122 -6.00 4.57 -4.89
CA THR A 122 -6.17 4.63 -3.43
C THR A 122 -4.97 4.03 -2.71
N LEU A 123 -4.46 2.88 -3.18
CA LEU A 123 -3.19 2.31 -2.69
C LEU A 123 -2.04 3.30 -2.90
N ALA A 124 -1.89 3.82 -4.12
CA ALA A 124 -0.79 4.71 -4.48
C ALA A 124 -0.78 6.00 -3.63
N ARG A 125 -1.96 6.57 -3.34
CA ARG A 125 -2.09 7.73 -2.45
C ARG A 125 -1.62 7.42 -1.04
N TRP A 126 -2.03 6.29 -0.47
CA TRP A 126 -1.63 5.89 0.88
C TRP A 126 -0.12 5.65 0.98
N VAL A 127 0.45 4.90 0.03
CA VAL A 127 1.89 4.65 -0.08
C VAL A 127 2.68 5.96 -0.23
N SER A 128 2.07 6.98 -0.83
CA SER A 128 2.65 8.33 -0.97
C SER A 128 2.39 9.25 0.23
N GLY A 129 1.84 8.73 1.34
CA GLY A 129 1.66 9.49 2.58
C GLY A 129 0.32 10.22 2.75
N ALA A 130 -0.70 9.91 1.94
CA ALA A 130 -2.03 10.49 2.13
C ALA A 130 -2.63 10.10 3.48
N LYS A 131 -3.25 11.08 4.15
CA LYS A 131 -3.91 10.91 5.46
C LYS A 131 -5.42 11.05 5.36
N LEU A 132 -6.17 10.34 6.19
CA LEU A 132 -7.62 10.49 6.25
C LEU A 132 -7.95 11.79 6.99
N GLY A 133 -8.54 12.76 6.29
CA GLY A 133 -8.87 14.08 6.85
C GLY A 133 -8.03 15.25 6.30
N ALA A 134 -6.94 14.99 5.58
CA ALA A 134 -6.20 16.01 4.83
C ALA A 134 -6.85 16.25 3.45
N GLY A 135 -8.13 16.61 3.46
CA GLY A 135 -8.97 16.72 2.28
C GLY A 135 -9.91 17.93 2.30
N SER A 136 -9.37 19.11 2.52
CA SER A 136 -9.79 20.30 1.79
C SER A 136 -8.58 21.23 1.70
N GLU A 137 -8.10 21.48 0.48
CA GLU A 137 -7.32 22.64 0.00
C GLU A 137 -6.37 22.26 -1.16
N ARG A 138 -6.97 21.92 -2.31
CA ARG A 138 -6.86 22.64 -3.60
C ARG A 138 -7.37 21.78 -4.76
#